data_AF-A0A416MHQ5-F1
#
_entry.id   AF-A0A416MHQ5-F1
#
_cell.length_a   1.000
_cell.length_b   1.000
_cell.length_c   1.000
_cell.angle_alpha   90.00
_cell.angle_beta   90.00
_cell.angle_gamma   90.00
#
_symmetry.space_group_name_H-M   'P 1'
#
loop_
_entity.id
_entity.type
_entity.pdbx_description
1 polymer ?
#
loop_
_entity_poly.entity_id
_entity_poly.type
_entity_poly.pdbx_seq_one_letter_code
_entity_poly.pdbx_strand_id
1 'polypeptide(L)'
;MEQMKKKSVLLGNGINIQFGGKAYSNRFILSRIVFNAQCDKYDNLFEGTLSGKEIKQLFYGLLPTANAVLDGKYDEIGTDECEVKEAIAEFKKQNAYRSKFEHYYDIPLEDWFLLLRLNLLKDSDFTDRWVAAKRGLEWMILDAIYNEGRLQEVYQKMKKPVKRFFKAFDSIFTLNYDDNIERLTNRTVYHLHGDYAVLADSENTEFVSGFYHMQTGQIVANPEYPQCYCNALLNFSGQHKYEAAQKNLECIKILQRLKQLHDNDIEVFQLERLSIESRSSKAAKIIDTYIEHPELKIATDYHFSELEQLSGELYIIGLSPQNDSHIFECIEKSSVDKVIFYCYGEPPKALPLTKPYEFADIKKLWKSLDADMPKYNCGRKYPNSERAKRFFKILNEVSFDPITEDELIKEANSIPDFIAVPLCQEAMNLKEIQIAPKNEEGFYKQFRAVSRIALREGIYPAVFYLLLAENFPKLK
;
A
#
# COMPACT_ATOMS: atom_id res chain seq x y z
N MET A 1 31.10 4.80 32.30
CA MET A 1 30.59 3.96 31.19
C MET A 1 29.38 4.68 30.63
N GLU A 2 29.52 5.26 29.44
CA GLU A 2 28.39 5.85 28.72
C GLU A 2 27.47 4.69 28.32
N GLN A 3 26.27 4.64 28.86
CA GLN A 3 25.30 3.61 28.52
C GLN A 3 25.04 3.73 27.03
N MET A 4 25.34 2.70 26.24
CA MET A 4 25.09 2.73 24.80
C MET A 4 23.61 3.08 24.59
N LYS A 5 23.35 4.22 23.96
CA LYS A 5 21.98 4.65 23.67
C LYS A 5 21.33 3.61 22.75
N LYS A 6 20.14 3.15 23.14
CA LYS A 6 19.32 2.28 22.30
C LYS A 6 19.03 2.97 20.98
N LYS A 7 19.06 2.23 19.88
CA LYS A 7 18.79 2.73 18.54
C LYS A 7 17.70 1.90 17.89
N SER A 8 16.66 2.58 17.43
CA SER A 8 15.55 1.97 16.73
C SER A 8 15.36 2.63 15.37
N VAL A 9 14.76 1.89 14.43
CA VAL A 9 14.44 2.42 13.11
C VAL A 9 12.98 2.17 12.75
N LEU A 10 12.33 3.16 12.15
CA LEU A 10 10.99 3.08 11.58
C LEU A 10 11.07 3.29 10.07
N LEU A 11 10.48 2.36 9.32
CA LEU A 11 10.57 2.28 7.87
C LEU A 11 9.21 2.50 7.20
N GLY A 12 9.14 3.47 6.28
CA GLY A 12 8.00 3.67 5.39
C GLY A 12 8.27 3.23 3.95
N ASN A 13 7.32 3.51 3.06
CA ASN A 13 7.31 3.03 1.67
C ASN A 13 8.52 3.51 0.83
N GLY A 14 9.23 4.55 1.29
CA GLY A 14 10.47 4.99 0.66
C GLY A 14 11.53 3.88 0.56
N ILE A 15 11.52 2.87 1.43
CA ILE A 15 12.39 1.69 1.31
C ILE A 15 12.04 0.89 0.04
N ASN A 16 10.76 0.60 -0.16
CA ASN A 16 10.29 -0.15 -1.33
C ASN A 16 10.52 0.61 -2.62
N ILE A 17 10.36 1.94 -2.62
CA ILE A 17 10.69 2.76 -3.78
C ILE A 17 12.20 2.76 -4.05
N GLN A 18 13.04 2.86 -3.01
CA GLN A 18 14.49 2.90 -3.17
C GLN A 18 15.05 1.62 -3.81
N PHE A 19 14.60 0.45 -3.34
CA PHE A 19 15.15 -0.84 -3.76
C PHE A 19 14.29 -1.54 -4.82
N GLY A 20 12.98 -1.34 -4.79
CA GLY A 20 12.03 -1.90 -5.76
C GLY A 20 11.83 -1.01 -6.99
N GLY A 21 12.18 0.27 -6.92
CA GLY A 21 12.10 1.23 -8.01
C GLY A 21 10.72 1.88 -8.18
N LYS A 22 10.52 2.53 -9.33
CA LYS A 22 9.28 3.29 -9.63
C LYS A 22 8.02 2.44 -9.62
N ALA A 23 8.15 1.10 -9.74
CA ALA A 23 7.03 0.16 -9.67
C ALA A 23 6.17 0.30 -8.40
N TYR A 24 6.74 0.80 -7.31
CA TYR A 24 6.08 1.01 -6.01
C TYR A 24 5.79 2.49 -5.71
N SER A 25 5.91 3.35 -6.73
CA SER A 25 5.41 4.72 -6.63
C SER A 25 3.90 4.74 -6.86
N ASN A 26 3.25 5.77 -6.29
CA ASN A 26 1.82 6.01 -6.42
C ASN A 26 1.32 5.91 -7.87
N ARG A 27 2.06 6.51 -8.81
CA ARG A 27 1.70 6.49 -10.23
C ARG A 27 1.53 5.07 -10.74
N PHE A 28 2.52 4.22 -10.50
CA PHE A 28 2.55 2.87 -11.06
C PHE A 28 1.56 1.93 -10.36
N ILE A 29 1.35 2.11 -9.05
CA ILE A 29 0.35 1.34 -8.30
C ILE A 29 -1.05 1.64 -8.85
N LEU A 30 -1.45 2.92 -8.94
CA LEU A 30 -2.77 3.30 -9.43
C LEU A 30 -2.97 2.93 -10.91
N SER A 31 -1.93 3.08 -11.74
CA SER A 31 -1.98 2.63 -13.14
C SER A 31 -2.16 1.12 -13.23
N ARG A 32 -1.47 0.34 -12.38
CA ARG A 32 -1.59 -1.11 -12.34
C ARG A 32 -3.01 -1.57 -12.00
N ILE A 33 -3.71 -0.90 -11.08
CA ILE A 33 -5.13 -1.20 -10.78
C ILE A 33 -5.97 -1.09 -12.05
N VAL A 34 -5.91 0.05 -12.74
CA VAL A 34 -6.72 0.31 -13.94
C VAL A 34 -6.40 -0.69 -15.05
N PHE A 35 -5.13 -0.98 -15.30
CA PHE A 35 -4.73 -1.91 -16.36
C PHE A 35 -5.05 -3.37 -16.02
N ASN A 36 -4.90 -3.78 -14.76
CA ASN A 36 -5.33 -5.10 -14.29
C ASN A 36 -6.84 -5.27 -14.48
N ALA A 37 -7.62 -4.27 -14.07
CA ALA A 37 -9.07 -4.27 -14.23
C ALA A 37 -9.47 -4.37 -15.71
N GLN A 38 -8.88 -3.55 -16.58
CA GLN A 38 -9.14 -3.57 -18.03
C GLN A 38 -8.60 -4.82 -18.76
N CYS A 39 -7.94 -5.73 -18.04
CA CYS A 39 -7.53 -7.04 -18.49
C CYS A 39 -8.30 -8.17 -17.79
N ASP A 40 -9.43 -7.86 -17.14
CA ASP A 40 -10.33 -8.79 -16.47
C ASP A 40 -9.68 -9.54 -15.30
N LYS A 41 -8.59 -9.00 -14.73
CA LYS A 41 -7.91 -9.61 -13.58
C LYS A 41 -8.87 -9.73 -12.40
N TYR A 42 -9.65 -8.67 -12.14
CA TYR A 42 -10.49 -8.58 -10.94
C TYR A 42 -11.87 -9.23 -11.09
N ASP A 43 -12.20 -9.85 -12.23
CA ASP A 43 -13.51 -10.49 -12.43
C ASP A 43 -13.78 -11.58 -11.40
N ASN A 44 -12.78 -12.44 -11.14
CA ASN A 44 -12.88 -13.49 -10.10
C ASN A 44 -12.86 -12.91 -8.68
N LEU A 45 -12.13 -11.81 -8.46
CA LEU A 45 -12.04 -11.16 -7.15
C LEU A 45 -13.39 -10.56 -6.73
N PHE A 46 -14.18 -10.09 -7.70
CA PHE A 46 -15.50 -9.51 -7.49
C PHE A 46 -16.65 -10.44 -7.90
N GLU A 47 -16.38 -11.71 -8.21
CA GLU A 47 -17.39 -12.69 -8.65
C GLU A 47 -18.29 -12.18 -9.80
N GLY A 48 -17.72 -11.38 -10.71
CA GLY A 48 -18.43 -10.75 -11.82
C GLY A 48 -19.39 -9.61 -11.45
N THR A 49 -19.48 -9.21 -10.17
CA THR A 49 -20.34 -8.11 -9.72
C THR A 49 -19.84 -6.73 -10.12
N LEU A 50 -18.55 -6.62 -10.42
CA LEU A 50 -17.90 -5.38 -10.84
C LEU A 50 -16.98 -5.64 -12.03
N SER A 51 -17.26 -4.98 -13.15
CA SER A 51 -16.47 -5.13 -14.38
C SER A 51 -15.22 -4.27 -14.38
N GLY A 52 -14.23 -4.66 -15.18
CA GLY A 52 -13.05 -3.86 -15.45
C GLY A 52 -13.32 -2.45 -15.98
N LYS A 53 -14.45 -2.23 -16.68
CA LYS A 53 -14.89 -0.92 -17.16
C LYS A 53 -15.39 -0.03 -16.03
N GLU A 54 -16.17 -0.58 -15.11
CA GLU A 54 -16.67 0.15 -13.94
C GLU A 54 -15.54 0.54 -12.99
N ILE A 55 -14.59 -0.36 -12.76
CA ILE A 55 -13.38 -0.04 -11.98
C ILE A 55 -12.61 1.12 -12.62
N LYS A 56 -12.37 1.08 -13.95
CA LYS A 56 -11.74 2.21 -14.63
C LYS A 56 -12.55 3.50 -14.45
N GLN A 57 -13.87 3.45 -14.60
CA GLN A 57 -14.74 4.61 -14.44
C GLN A 57 -14.69 5.17 -13.01
N LEU A 58 -14.53 4.33 -11.98
CA LEU A 58 -14.32 4.79 -10.60
C LEU A 58 -13.07 5.66 -10.48
N PHE A 59 -11.91 5.17 -10.95
CA PHE A 59 -10.66 5.92 -10.85
C PHE A 59 -10.67 7.22 -11.68
N TYR A 60 -11.22 7.19 -12.89
CA TYR A 60 -11.31 8.41 -13.70
C TYR A 60 -12.40 9.37 -13.20
N GLY A 61 -13.49 8.84 -12.65
CA GLY A 61 -14.65 9.60 -12.18
C GLY A 61 -14.46 10.29 -10.84
N LEU A 62 -13.54 9.82 -10.00
CA LEU A 62 -13.21 10.47 -8.72
C LEU A 62 -12.16 11.59 -8.84
N LEU A 63 -11.44 11.70 -9.97
CA LEU A 63 -10.51 12.82 -10.19
C LEU A 63 -11.20 14.20 -10.11
N PRO A 64 -12.37 14.43 -10.76
CA PRO A 64 -13.15 15.65 -10.54
C PRO A 64 -13.56 15.88 -9.08
N THR A 65 -13.84 14.81 -8.33
CA THR A 65 -14.15 14.90 -6.90
C THR A 65 -12.95 15.39 -6.11
N ALA A 66 -11.74 14.88 -6.37
CA ALA A 66 -10.51 15.35 -5.74
C ALA A 66 -10.27 16.85 -5.97
N ASN A 67 -10.44 17.31 -7.21
CA ASN A 67 -10.32 18.73 -7.55
C ASN A 67 -11.41 19.58 -6.88
N ALA A 68 -12.64 19.07 -6.79
CA ALA A 68 -13.72 19.75 -6.06
C ALA A 68 -13.44 19.88 -4.55
N VAL A 69 -12.73 18.91 -3.94
CA VAL A 69 -12.26 19.03 -2.54
C VAL A 69 -11.20 20.14 -2.43
N LEU A 70 -10.24 20.21 -3.35
CA LEU A 70 -9.24 21.30 -3.38
C LEU A 70 -9.89 22.68 -3.53
N ASP A 71 -10.92 22.79 -4.37
CA ASP A 71 -11.67 24.02 -4.62
C ASP A 71 -12.59 24.42 -3.45
N GLY A 72 -12.60 23.66 -2.35
CA GLY A 72 -13.40 23.96 -1.15
C GLY A 72 -14.88 23.61 -1.27
N LYS A 73 -15.31 22.86 -2.31
CA LYS A 73 -16.73 22.52 -2.51
C LYS A 73 -17.31 21.57 -1.45
N TYR A 74 -16.44 20.97 -0.63
CA TYR A 74 -16.82 20.06 0.45
C TYR A 74 -16.62 20.68 1.84
N ASP A 75 -16.33 21.97 1.94
CA ASP A 75 -16.05 22.64 3.22
C ASP A 75 -17.29 22.70 4.13
N GLU A 76 -18.47 22.73 3.52
CA GLU A 76 -19.77 22.75 4.19
C GLU A 76 -20.54 21.43 4.02
N ILE A 77 -19.84 20.30 3.84
CA ILE A 77 -20.50 19.00 3.70
C ILE A 77 -21.41 18.71 4.91
N GLY A 78 -22.67 18.38 4.63
CA GLY A 78 -23.70 18.07 5.63
C GLY A 78 -23.57 16.67 6.22
N THR A 79 -22.41 16.31 6.76
CA THR A 79 -22.21 15.08 7.55
C THR A 79 -21.86 15.42 9.00
N ASP A 80 -22.28 14.58 9.94
CA ASP A 80 -21.89 14.66 11.34
C ASP A 80 -20.57 13.92 11.63
N GLU A 81 -19.98 13.27 10.61
CA GLU A 81 -18.68 12.59 10.70
C GLU A 81 -17.53 13.62 10.80
N CYS A 82 -17.10 13.91 12.03
CA CYS A 82 -15.97 14.83 12.31
C CYS A 82 -14.70 14.42 11.55
N GLU A 83 -14.43 13.13 11.47
CA GLU A 83 -13.24 12.57 10.85
C GLU A 83 -13.22 12.79 9.33
N VAL A 84 -14.38 12.79 8.66
CA VAL A 84 -14.46 13.13 7.24
C VAL A 84 -14.11 14.61 7.02
N LYS A 85 -14.57 15.49 7.93
CA LYS A 85 -14.23 16.93 7.89
C LYS A 85 -12.74 17.16 8.13
N GLU A 86 -12.16 16.45 9.09
CA GLU A 86 -10.72 16.47 9.37
C GLU A 86 -9.90 15.97 8.18
N ALA A 87 -10.31 14.85 7.57
CA ALA A 87 -9.67 14.30 6.38
C ALA A 87 -9.76 15.25 5.17
N ILE A 88 -10.88 15.97 4.98
CA ILE A 88 -10.99 17.03 3.96
C ILE A 88 -9.98 18.16 4.24
N ALA A 89 -9.90 18.62 5.48
CA ALA A 89 -8.98 19.71 5.86
C ALA A 89 -7.52 19.29 5.65
N GLU A 90 -7.19 18.05 6.02
CA GLU A 90 -5.88 17.45 5.80
C GLU A 90 -5.56 17.32 4.31
N PHE A 91 -6.47 16.73 3.51
CA PHE A 91 -6.32 16.59 2.07
C PHE A 91 -5.98 17.93 1.40
N LYS A 92 -6.71 19.00 1.74
CA LYS A 92 -6.44 20.36 1.23
C LYS A 92 -5.09 20.88 1.67
N LYS A 93 -4.72 20.72 2.95
CA LYS A 93 -3.44 21.19 3.50
C LYS A 93 -2.27 20.49 2.83
N GLN A 94 -2.34 19.17 2.65
CA GLN A 94 -1.30 18.38 2.00
C GLN A 94 -1.10 18.77 0.53
N ASN A 95 -2.17 19.20 -0.13
CA ASN A 95 -2.18 19.55 -1.54
C ASN A 95 -2.24 21.06 -1.81
N ALA A 96 -1.95 21.91 -0.82
CA ALA A 96 -2.08 23.37 -0.94
C ALA A 96 -1.11 24.01 -1.96
N TYR A 97 -0.06 23.28 -2.38
CA TYR A 97 0.93 23.77 -3.36
C TYR A 97 0.49 23.58 -4.81
N ARG A 98 -0.57 22.81 -5.07
CA ARG A 98 -1.08 22.54 -6.43
C ARG A 98 -2.42 23.23 -6.62
N SER A 99 -2.69 23.65 -7.85
CA SER A 99 -3.98 24.21 -8.24
C SER A 99 -5.02 23.14 -8.55
N LYS A 100 -4.59 22.00 -9.12
CA LYS A 100 -5.43 20.83 -9.41
C LYS A 100 -4.58 19.58 -9.57
N PHE A 101 -5.23 18.42 -9.50
CA PHE A 101 -4.73 17.15 -10.00
C PHE A 101 -5.00 17.06 -11.51
N GLU A 102 -3.96 16.77 -12.30
CA GLU A 102 -4.08 16.59 -13.75
C GLU A 102 -4.47 15.16 -14.10
N HIS A 103 -3.98 14.19 -13.33
CA HIS A 103 -4.24 12.78 -13.54
C HIS A 103 -4.73 12.12 -12.26
N TYR A 104 -5.54 11.06 -12.39
CA TYR A 104 -6.01 10.28 -11.25
C TYR A 104 -4.85 9.75 -10.41
N TYR A 105 -3.74 9.39 -11.06
CA TYR A 105 -2.57 8.83 -10.40
C TYR A 105 -1.70 9.87 -9.65
N ASP A 106 -2.06 11.15 -9.72
CA ASP A 106 -1.43 12.23 -8.95
C ASP A 106 -2.03 12.35 -7.53
N ILE A 107 -3.17 11.69 -7.28
CA ILE A 107 -3.88 11.65 -6.00
C ILE A 107 -3.19 10.62 -5.10
N PRO A 108 -2.78 10.98 -3.86
CA PRO A 108 -2.19 10.05 -2.92
C PRO A 108 -3.07 8.81 -2.68
N LEU A 109 -2.43 7.65 -2.52
CA LEU A 109 -3.10 6.35 -2.51
C LEU A 109 -4.23 6.24 -1.47
N GLU A 110 -4.00 6.75 -0.27
CA GLU A 110 -4.95 6.62 0.85
C GLU A 110 -6.12 7.61 0.75
N ASP A 111 -5.94 8.73 0.06
CA ASP A 111 -7.00 9.72 -0.17
C ASP A 111 -8.13 9.14 -1.03
N TRP A 112 -7.88 8.07 -1.79
CA TRP A 112 -8.92 7.36 -2.53
C TRP A 112 -10.06 6.86 -1.65
N PHE A 113 -9.78 6.50 -0.40
CA PHE A 113 -10.83 6.11 0.55
C PHE A 113 -11.70 7.32 0.94
N LEU A 114 -11.10 8.49 1.14
CA LEU A 114 -11.85 9.73 1.38
C LEU A 114 -12.71 10.08 0.17
N LEU A 115 -12.15 10.05 -1.04
CA LEU A 115 -12.89 10.39 -2.26
C LEU A 115 -14.07 9.44 -2.50
N LEU A 116 -13.87 8.14 -2.24
CA LEU A 116 -14.95 7.16 -2.29
C LEU A 116 -16.02 7.45 -1.22
N ARG A 117 -15.62 7.76 0.02
CA ARG A 117 -16.54 8.11 1.11
C ARG A 117 -17.38 9.34 0.74
N LEU A 118 -16.75 10.40 0.26
CA LEU A 118 -17.44 11.62 -0.18
C LEU A 118 -18.39 11.37 -1.33
N ASN A 119 -18.04 10.47 -2.25
CA ASN A 119 -18.93 10.12 -3.35
C ASN A 119 -20.18 9.36 -2.89
N LEU A 120 -20.04 8.46 -1.91
CA LEU A 120 -21.16 7.73 -1.33
C LEU A 120 -22.05 8.64 -0.47
N LEU A 121 -21.48 9.63 0.23
CA LEU A 121 -22.23 10.59 1.04
C LEU A 121 -23.12 11.56 0.23
N LYS A 122 -22.92 11.67 -1.09
CA LYS A 122 -23.79 12.48 -1.96
C LYS A 122 -25.20 11.92 -2.11
N ASP A 123 -25.34 10.62 -1.88
CA ASP A 123 -26.59 9.91 -2.11
C ASP A 123 -26.89 9.00 -0.92
N SER A 124 -27.98 9.30 -0.22
CA SER A 124 -28.39 8.61 1.00
C SER A 124 -28.53 7.10 0.80
N ASP A 125 -28.87 6.66 -0.41
CA ASP A 125 -29.12 5.26 -0.74
C ASP A 125 -27.83 4.41 -0.77
N PHE A 126 -26.67 5.05 -0.67
CA PHE A 126 -25.36 4.39 -0.73
C PHE A 126 -24.54 4.52 0.56
N THR A 127 -25.08 5.17 1.60
CA THR A 127 -24.34 5.42 2.85
C THR A 127 -24.01 4.13 3.60
N ASP A 128 -24.90 3.13 3.54
CA ASP A 128 -24.74 1.81 4.14
C ASP A 128 -23.74 0.91 3.38
N ARG A 129 -23.41 1.25 2.14
CA ARG A 129 -22.49 0.47 1.30
C ARG A 129 -21.01 0.73 1.56
N TRP A 130 -20.68 1.66 2.47
CA TRP A 130 -19.30 2.04 2.76
C TRP A 130 -18.39 0.85 3.07
N VAL A 131 -18.84 -0.08 3.92
CA VAL A 131 -18.02 -1.23 4.34
C VAL A 131 -17.62 -2.08 3.13
N ALA A 132 -18.58 -2.43 2.28
CA ALA A 132 -18.33 -3.23 1.08
C ALA A 132 -17.50 -2.47 0.03
N ALA A 133 -17.81 -1.19 -0.21
CA ALA A 133 -17.10 -0.37 -1.17
C ALA A 133 -15.64 -0.11 -0.75
N LYS A 134 -15.40 0.18 0.53
CA LYS A 134 -14.06 0.30 1.11
C LYS A 134 -13.29 -1.00 0.92
N ARG A 135 -13.90 -2.15 1.26
CA ARG A 135 -13.26 -3.46 1.12
C ARG A 135 -12.85 -3.77 -0.32
N GLY A 136 -13.73 -3.49 -1.29
CA GLY A 136 -13.41 -3.68 -2.70
C GLY A 136 -12.25 -2.79 -3.17
N LEU A 137 -12.20 -1.54 -2.69
CA LEU A 137 -11.08 -0.64 -2.97
C LEU A 137 -9.77 -1.11 -2.30
N GLU A 138 -9.83 -1.60 -1.06
CA GLU A 138 -8.68 -2.20 -0.36
C GLU A 138 -8.09 -3.35 -1.17
N TRP A 139 -8.91 -4.29 -1.63
CA TRP A 139 -8.43 -5.45 -2.39
C TRP A 139 -7.67 -5.04 -3.65
N MET A 140 -8.20 -4.10 -4.43
CA MET A 140 -7.53 -3.60 -5.63
C MET A 140 -6.21 -2.90 -5.31
N ILE A 141 -6.19 -2.06 -4.26
CA ILE A 141 -4.98 -1.36 -3.83
C ILE A 141 -3.92 -2.35 -3.33
N LEU A 142 -4.30 -3.31 -2.50
CA LEU A 142 -3.41 -4.33 -1.95
C LEU A 142 -2.83 -5.23 -3.04
N ASP A 143 -3.65 -5.72 -3.98
CA ASP A 143 -3.15 -6.50 -5.12
C ASP A 143 -2.16 -5.70 -5.97
N ALA A 144 -2.47 -4.41 -6.21
CA ALA A 144 -1.58 -3.56 -6.97
C ALA A 144 -0.26 -3.32 -6.24
N ILE A 145 -0.25 -2.99 -4.94
CA ILE A 145 0.99 -2.84 -4.16
C ILE A 145 1.81 -4.14 -4.17
N TYR A 146 1.15 -5.29 -3.94
CA TYR A 146 1.77 -6.62 -3.88
C TYR A 146 2.52 -6.99 -5.16
N ASN A 147 2.01 -6.52 -6.31
CA ASN A 147 2.69 -6.59 -7.61
C ASN A 147 3.09 -8.02 -8.01
N GLU A 148 2.14 -8.95 -7.96
CA GLU A 148 2.37 -10.37 -8.31
C GLU A 148 3.46 -11.02 -7.45
N GLY A 149 3.57 -10.62 -6.18
CA GLY A 149 4.53 -11.15 -5.20
C GLY A 149 5.91 -10.51 -5.26
N ARG A 150 6.22 -9.71 -6.28
CA ARG A 150 7.54 -9.09 -6.46
C ARG A 150 7.90 -8.11 -5.35
N LEU A 151 6.89 -7.55 -4.66
CA LEU A 151 7.13 -6.72 -3.49
C LEU A 151 7.92 -7.48 -2.42
N GLN A 152 7.58 -8.76 -2.17
CA GLN A 152 8.24 -9.60 -1.17
C GLN A 152 9.68 -10.01 -1.56
N GLU A 153 10.14 -9.64 -2.75
CA GLU A 153 11.47 -9.98 -3.28
C GLU A 153 12.43 -8.80 -3.33
N VAL A 154 12.00 -7.60 -2.92
CA VAL A 154 12.81 -6.38 -2.99
C VAL A 154 14.10 -6.49 -2.17
N TYR A 155 14.10 -7.26 -1.07
CA TYR A 155 15.28 -7.52 -0.25
C TYR A 155 16.45 -8.13 -1.03
N GLN A 156 16.20 -8.85 -2.12
CA GLN A 156 17.25 -9.45 -2.97
C GLN A 156 18.12 -8.37 -3.64
N LYS A 157 17.60 -7.15 -3.80
CA LYS A 157 18.32 -6.00 -4.36
C LYS A 157 19.12 -5.24 -3.29
N MET A 158 18.95 -5.57 -2.00
CA MET A 158 19.64 -4.90 -0.90
C MET A 158 21.01 -5.53 -0.64
N LYS A 159 22.07 -4.74 -0.82
CA LYS A 159 23.46 -5.21 -0.68
C LYS A 159 23.88 -5.42 0.79
N LYS A 160 25.04 -6.06 0.98
CA LYS A 160 25.62 -6.34 2.32
C LYS A 160 25.70 -5.12 3.25
N PRO A 161 26.06 -3.90 2.82
CA PRO A 161 26.08 -2.74 3.72
C PRO A 161 24.69 -2.37 4.26
N VAL A 162 23.65 -2.46 3.43
CA VAL A 162 22.24 -2.24 3.83
C VAL A 162 21.83 -3.25 4.91
N LYS A 163 22.14 -4.54 4.70
CA LYS A 163 21.90 -5.59 5.70
C LYS A 163 22.60 -5.29 7.03
N ARG A 164 23.86 -4.86 7.01
CA ARG A 164 24.61 -4.51 8.24
C ARG A 164 24.01 -3.30 8.95
N PHE A 165 23.58 -2.30 8.18
CA PHE A 165 22.94 -1.10 8.71
C PHE A 165 21.67 -1.44 9.49
N PHE A 166 20.73 -2.19 8.89
CA PHE A 166 19.51 -2.57 9.59
C PHE A 166 19.75 -3.51 10.78
N LYS A 167 20.73 -4.41 10.69
CA LYS A 167 21.13 -5.27 11.82
C LYS A 167 21.70 -4.54 13.02
N ALA A 168 22.16 -3.30 12.85
CA ALA A 168 22.77 -2.52 13.92
C ALA A 168 21.73 -1.87 14.85
N PHE A 169 20.44 -1.88 14.48
CA PHE A 169 19.37 -1.38 15.33
C PHE A 169 18.89 -2.44 16.34
N ASP A 170 18.57 -1.98 17.53
CA ASP A 170 18.01 -2.80 18.61
C ASP A 170 16.59 -3.26 18.25
N SER A 171 15.77 -2.33 17.72
CA SER A 171 14.40 -2.59 17.26
C SER A 171 14.16 -2.02 15.86
N ILE A 172 13.34 -2.72 15.07
CA ILE A 172 12.97 -2.32 13.71
C ILE A 172 11.44 -2.31 13.63
N PHE A 173 10.87 -1.20 13.20
CA PHE A 173 9.45 -1.00 12.96
C PHE A 173 9.23 -0.72 11.48
N THR A 174 8.08 -1.13 10.94
CA THR A 174 7.70 -0.76 9.58
C THR A 174 6.22 -0.44 9.46
N LEU A 175 5.92 0.47 8.53
CA LEU A 175 4.59 0.76 8.03
C LEU A 175 4.30 0.03 6.71
N ASN A 176 5.31 -0.64 6.16
CA ASN A 176 5.13 -1.39 4.93
C ASN A 176 4.51 -2.76 5.24
N TYR A 177 3.78 -3.29 4.26
CA TYR A 177 3.10 -4.57 4.38
C TYR A 177 3.98 -5.77 3.99
N ASP A 178 5.24 -5.55 3.59
CA ASP A 178 6.17 -6.59 3.12
C ASP A 178 7.14 -7.06 4.20
N ASP A 179 7.65 -8.29 4.07
CA ASP A 179 8.57 -8.93 5.02
C ASP A 179 10.05 -8.81 4.60
N ASN A 180 10.38 -7.83 3.75
CA ASN A 180 11.71 -7.75 3.13
C ASN A 180 12.84 -7.60 4.16
N ILE A 181 12.59 -6.89 5.27
CA ILE A 181 13.63 -6.58 6.26
C ILE A 181 13.90 -7.80 7.13
N GLU A 182 12.89 -8.59 7.44
CA GLU A 182 12.99 -9.90 8.08
C GLU A 182 13.80 -10.83 7.21
N ARG A 183 13.45 -10.96 5.93
CA ARG A 183 14.17 -11.81 4.98
C ARG A 183 15.63 -11.37 4.78
N LEU A 184 15.88 -10.07 4.84
CA LEU A 184 17.25 -9.52 4.74
C LEU A 184 18.07 -9.82 5.99
N THR A 185 17.50 -9.61 7.17
CA THR A 185 18.25 -9.51 8.44
C THR A 185 18.11 -10.73 9.34
N ASN A 186 17.06 -11.54 9.19
CA ASN A 186 16.60 -12.55 10.13
C ASN A 186 16.38 -11.97 11.54
N ARG A 187 15.86 -10.75 11.62
CA ARG A 187 15.48 -10.07 12.87
C ARG A 187 13.96 -9.93 12.89
N THR A 188 13.40 -9.86 14.10
CA THR A 188 12.02 -9.42 14.28
C THR A 188 11.85 -7.99 13.82
N VAL A 189 10.78 -7.73 13.08
CA VAL A 189 10.32 -6.40 12.69
C VAL A 189 8.89 -6.24 13.18
N TYR A 190 8.58 -5.07 13.73
CA TYR A 190 7.26 -4.75 14.26
C TYR A 190 6.42 -4.05 13.20
N HIS A 191 5.41 -4.75 12.70
CA HIS A 191 4.50 -4.28 11.64
C HIS A 191 3.36 -3.45 12.20
N LEU A 192 3.47 -2.12 12.08
CA LEU A 192 2.47 -1.20 12.63
C LEU A 192 1.19 -1.14 11.79
N HIS A 193 1.28 -1.47 10.50
CA HIS A 193 0.12 -1.46 9.58
C HIS A 193 -0.22 -2.83 9.02
N GLY A 194 0.32 -3.92 9.58
CA GLY A 194 0.08 -5.28 9.10
C GLY A 194 1.11 -5.78 8.09
N ASP A 195 0.89 -7.00 7.59
CA ASP A 195 1.83 -7.81 6.80
C ASP A 195 1.07 -8.70 5.81
N TYR A 196 1.52 -8.74 4.55
CA TYR A 196 1.02 -9.62 3.50
C TYR A 196 1.14 -11.12 3.83
N ALA A 197 2.09 -11.50 4.69
CA ALA A 197 2.23 -12.90 5.12
C ALA A 197 1.16 -13.33 6.14
N VAL A 198 0.39 -12.39 6.68
CA VAL A 198 -0.63 -12.64 7.71
C VAL A 198 -2.02 -12.31 7.16
N LEU A 199 -2.86 -13.34 7.03
CA LEU A 199 -4.28 -13.14 6.72
C LEU A 199 -4.96 -12.34 7.84
N ALA A 200 -5.94 -11.52 7.47
CA ALA A 200 -6.81 -10.82 8.41
C ALA A 200 -7.41 -11.81 9.42
N ASP A 201 -7.55 -11.38 10.68
CA ASP A 201 -7.99 -12.24 11.78
C ASP A 201 -9.25 -13.06 11.43
N SER A 202 -10.21 -12.46 10.71
CA SER A 202 -11.46 -13.09 10.29
C SER A 202 -11.32 -14.16 9.22
N GLU A 203 -10.20 -14.18 8.49
CA GLU A 203 -9.90 -15.11 7.39
C GLU A 203 -8.82 -16.13 7.78
N ASN A 204 -8.22 -15.99 8.98
CA ASN A 204 -7.10 -16.78 9.44
C ASN A 204 -7.51 -17.76 10.54
N THR A 205 -7.45 -19.06 10.27
CA THR A 205 -7.89 -20.11 11.21
C THR A 205 -6.99 -20.26 12.44
N GLU A 206 -5.82 -19.62 12.47
CA GLU A 206 -5.01 -19.50 13.68
C GLU A 206 -5.59 -18.51 14.70
N PHE A 207 -6.53 -17.67 14.28
CA PHE A 207 -7.19 -16.69 15.13
C PHE A 207 -8.59 -17.15 15.53
N VAL A 208 -9.06 -16.75 16.71
CA VAL A 208 -10.38 -17.13 17.24
C VAL A 208 -11.51 -16.78 16.25
N SER A 209 -11.45 -15.59 15.65
CA SER A 209 -12.47 -15.14 14.70
C SER A 209 -12.46 -15.92 13.39
N GLY A 210 -11.29 -16.17 12.79
CA GLY A 210 -11.17 -16.98 11.58
C GLY A 210 -11.48 -18.46 11.81
N PHE A 211 -11.11 -19.03 12.95
CA PHE A 211 -11.51 -20.38 13.33
C PHE A 211 -13.03 -20.50 13.45
N TYR A 212 -13.68 -19.57 14.14
CA TYR A 212 -15.14 -19.51 14.24
C TYR A 212 -15.80 -19.37 12.86
N HIS A 213 -15.30 -18.47 12.00
CA HIS A 213 -15.83 -18.30 10.65
C HIS A 213 -15.64 -19.53 9.78
N MET A 214 -14.54 -20.27 9.93
CA MET A 214 -14.36 -21.56 9.24
C MET A 214 -15.44 -22.56 9.68
N GLN A 215 -15.73 -22.68 10.97
CA GLN A 215 -16.76 -23.58 11.48
C GLN A 215 -18.18 -23.22 10.98
N THR A 216 -18.46 -21.93 10.75
CA THR A 216 -19.77 -21.44 10.31
C THR A 216 -19.88 -21.21 8.80
N GLY A 217 -18.82 -21.49 8.02
CA GLY A 217 -18.81 -21.28 6.57
C GLY A 217 -18.82 -19.80 6.16
N GLN A 218 -18.23 -18.93 6.98
CA GLN A 218 -18.20 -17.46 6.78
C GLN A 218 -16.84 -16.92 6.28
N ILE A 219 -15.88 -17.79 5.98
CA ILE A 219 -14.63 -17.40 5.31
C ILE A 219 -14.96 -16.97 3.89
N VAL A 220 -14.51 -15.78 3.49
CA VAL A 220 -14.77 -15.20 2.15
C VAL A 220 -13.48 -14.94 1.37
N ALA A 221 -12.32 -15.30 1.94
CA ALA A 221 -11.05 -15.19 1.27
C ALA A 221 -11.01 -15.96 -0.06
N ASN A 222 -10.71 -15.24 -1.15
CA ASN A 222 -10.46 -15.84 -2.44
C ASN A 222 -9.01 -16.38 -2.50
N PRO A 223 -8.81 -17.70 -2.68
CA PRO A 223 -7.48 -18.32 -2.67
C PRO A 223 -6.59 -17.92 -3.85
N GLU A 224 -7.15 -17.33 -4.92
CA GLU A 224 -6.36 -16.76 -6.03
C GLU A 224 -5.77 -15.38 -5.66
N TYR A 225 -6.29 -14.75 -4.60
CA TYR A 225 -5.93 -13.41 -4.14
C TYR A 225 -5.63 -13.34 -2.63
N PRO A 226 -4.81 -14.23 -2.04
CA PRO A 226 -4.58 -14.25 -0.59
C PRO A 226 -4.06 -12.91 -0.07
N GLN A 227 -3.25 -12.19 -0.86
CA GLN A 227 -2.72 -10.86 -0.53
C GLN A 227 -3.81 -9.81 -0.30
N CYS A 228 -4.99 -9.96 -0.90
CA CYS A 228 -6.11 -9.02 -0.73
C CYS A 228 -6.77 -9.18 0.64
N TYR A 229 -6.60 -10.34 1.29
CA TYR A 229 -7.21 -10.67 2.56
C TYR A 229 -6.18 -10.68 3.70
N CYS A 230 -5.07 -9.96 3.55
CA CYS A 230 -4.10 -9.74 4.61
C CYS A 230 -4.62 -8.79 5.69
N ASN A 231 -3.92 -8.72 6.83
CA ASN A 231 -4.27 -7.85 7.95
C ASN A 231 -3.82 -6.38 7.77
N ALA A 232 -3.64 -5.91 6.53
CA ALA A 232 -3.20 -4.54 6.26
C ALA A 232 -4.20 -3.47 6.76
N LEU A 233 -3.69 -2.45 7.45
CA LEU A 233 -4.45 -1.29 7.88
C LEU A 233 -4.41 -0.19 6.81
N LEU A 234 -5.42 -0.17 5.96
CA LEU A 234 -5.63 0.88 4.94
C LEU A 234 -6.83 1.75 5.31
N ASN A 235 -6.59 3.06 5.40
CA ASN A 235 -7.65 4.04 5.61
C ASN A 235 -7.16 5.45 5.20
N PHE A 236 -8.09 6.36 4.92
CA PHE A 236 -7.77 7.77 4.68
C PHE A 236 -7.35 8.52 5.97
N SER A 237 -7.62 7.94 7.15
CA SER A 237 -7.27 8.50 8.45
C SER A 237 -6.26 7.62 9.17
N GLY A 238 -5.10 8.19 9.53
CA GLY A 238 -4.11 7.53 10.40
C GLY A 238 -4.69 7.18 11.77
N GLN A 239 -5.55 8.05 12.31
CA GLN A 239 -6.25 7.82 13.58
C GLN A 239 -7.15 6.59 13.51
N HIS A 240 -7.86 6.34 12.40
CA HIS A 240 -8.64 5.11 12.24
C HIS A 240 -7.79 3.85 12.21
N LYS A 241 -6.61 3.90 11.59
CA LYS A 241 -5.68 2.77 11.62
C LYS A 241 -5.27 2.49 13.07
N TYR A 242 -4.92 3.54 13.81
CA TYR A 242 -4.55 3.44 15.22
C TYR A 242 -5.70 2.89 16.09
N GLU A 243 -6.92 3.39 15.91
CA GLU A 243 -8.10 2.90 16.65
C GLU A 243 -8.44 1.45 16.33
N ALA A 244 -8.29 1.02 15.07
CA ALA A 244 -8.46 -0.39 14.71
C ALA A 244 -7.44 -1.27 15.45
N ALA A 245 -6.18 -0.85 15.50
CA ALA A 245 -5.15 -1.54 16.26
C ALA A 245 -5.43 -1.56 17.77
N GLN A 246 -5.90 -0.45 18.35
CA GLN A 246 -6.25 -0.37 19.78
C GLN A 246 -7.44 -1.26 20.14
N LYS A 247 -8.47 -1.34 19.28
CA LYS A 247 -9.59 -2.26 19.46
C LYS A 247 -9.12 -3.71 19.51
N ASN A 248 -8.19 -4.11 18.64
CA ASN A 248 -7.58 -5.44 18.70
C ASN A 248 -6.87 -5.68 20.04
N LEU A 249 -6.08 -4.71 20.51
CA LEU A 249 -5.38 -4.80 21.80
C LEU A 249 -6.35 -4.90 22.99
N GLU A 250 -7.45 -4.14 22.98
CA GLU A 250 -8.51 -4.27 23.99
C GLU A 250 -9.18 -5.64 23.94
N CYS A 251 -9.48 -6.17 22.75
CA CYS A 251 -10.01 -7.51 22.60
C CYS A 251 -9.07 -8.57 23.20
N ILE A 252 -7.75 -8.46 22.96
CA ILE A 252 -6.74 -9.34 23.57
C ILE A 252 -6.83 -9.30 25.09
N LYS A 253 -6.82 -8.11 25.69
CA LYS A 253 -6.89 -7.93 27.16
C LYS A 253 -8.18 -8.50 27.74
N ILE A 254 -9.32 -8.24 27.09
CA ILE A 254 -10.63 -8.71 27.56
C ILE A 254 -10.70 -10.24 27.52
N LEU A 255 -10.32 -10.87 26.41
CA LEU A 255 -10.40 -12.32 26.29
C LEU A 255 -9.41 -13.04 27.22
N GLN A 256 -8.21 -12.51 27.41
CA GLN A 256 -7.26 -13.03 28.41
C GLN A 256 -7.81 -12.93 29.83
N ARG A 257 -8.41 -11.80 30.21
CA ARG A 257 -9.07 -11.64 31.51
C ARG A 257 -10.24 -12.61 31.68
N LEU A 258 -11.09 -12.76 30.67
CA LEU A 258 -12.23 -13.68 30.71
C LEU A 258 -11.76 -15.13 30.84
N LYS A 259 -10.66 -15.51 30.18
CA LYS A 259 -10.06 -16.84 30.36
C LYS A 259 -9.54 -17.04 31.79
N GLN A 260 -8.88 -16.04 32.37
CA GLN A 260 -8.44 -16.09 33.77
C GLN A 260 -9.62 -16.21 34.74
N LEU A 261 -10.73 -15.51 34.49
CA LEU A 261 -11.95 -15.66 35.28
C LEU A 261 -12.56 -17.05 35.11
N HIS A 262 -12.66 -17.55 33.88
CA HIS A 262 -13.15 -18.91 33.63
C HIS A 262 -12.36 -19.96 34.44
N ASP A 263 -11.04 -19.80 34.55
CA ASP A 263 -10.18 -20.76 35.24
C ASP A 263 -10.19 -20.63 36.77
N ASN A 264 -10.47 -19.44 37.32
CA ASN A 264 -10.31 -19.16 38.75
C ASN A 264 -11.61 -18.77 39.47
N ASP A 265 -12.61 -18.25 38.76
CA ASP A 265 -13.89 -17.73 39.26
C ASP A 265 -15.00 -17.88 38.21
N ILE A 266 -15.51 -19.10 38.09
CA ILE A 266 -16.48 -19.47 37.07
C ILE A 266 -17.81 -18.71 37.20
N GLU A 267 -18.22 -18.33 38.41
CA GLU A 267 -19.47 -17.60 38.64
C GLU A 267 -19.37 -16.17 38.07
N VAL A 268 -18.27 -15.47 38.36
CA VAL A 268 -18.02 -14.14 37.79
C VAL A 268 -17.87 -14.20 36.28
N PHE A 269 -17.15 -15.21 35.76
CA PHE A 269 -17.06 -15.42 34.31
C PHE A 269 -18.44 -15.57 33.67
N GLN A 270 -19.31 -16.42 34.23
CA GLN A 270 -20.65 -16.65 33.67
C GLN A 270 -21.49 -15.38 33.66
N LEU A 271 -21.44 -14.57 34.72
CA LEU A 271 -22.13 -13.28 34.79
C LEU A 271 -21.62 -12.29 33.74
N GLU A 272 -20.30 -12.15 33.58
CA GLU A 272 -19.72 -11.26 32.57
C GLU A 272 -20.01 -11.75 31.14
N ARG A 273 -19.89 -13.06 30.89
CA ARG A 273 -20.24 -13.68 29.60
C ARG A 273 -21.71 -13.44 29.24
N LEU A 274 -22.65 -13.66 30.16
CA LEU A 274 -24.09 -13.39 29.94
C LEU A 274 -24.35 -11.90 29.69
N SER A 275 -23.65 -11.01 30.39
CA SER A 275 -23.72 -9.57 30.13
C SER A 275 -23.23 -9.21 28.72
N ILE A 276 -22.20 -9.88 28.21
CA ILE A 276 -21.72 -9.70 26.84
C ILE A 276 -22.71 -10.29 25.83
N GLU A 277 -23.23 -11.49 26.09
CA GLU A 277 -24.21 -12.17 25.23
C GLU A 277 -25.48 -11.34 25.03
N SER A 278 -25.97 -10.66 26.08
CA SER A 278 -27.14 -9.78 25.98
C SER A 278 -26.91 -8.54 25.09
N ARG A 279 -25.64 -8.16 24.86
CA ARG A 279 -25.26 -7.05 23.96
C ARG A 279 -24.86 -7.53 22.57
N SER A 280 -24.24 -8.70 22.47
CA SER A 280 -23.79 -9.30 21.21
C SER A 280 -23.62 -10.81 21.35
N SER A 281 -24.55 -11.55 20.73
CA SER A 281 -24.46 -13.01 20.63
C SER A 281 -23.19 -13.46 19.90
N LYS A 282 -22.77 -12.72 18.86
CA LYS A 282 -21.52 -12.99 18.15
C LYS A 282 -20.31 -12.87 19.07
N ALA A 283 -20.25 -11.84 19.90
CA ALA A 283 -19.13 -11.66 20.85
C ALA A 283 -19.08 -12.79 21.88
N ALA A 284 -20.24 -13.23 22.39
CA ALA A 284 -20.30 -14.39 23.29
C ALA A 284 -19.78 -15.67 22.62
N LYS A 285 -20.10 -15.90 21.34
CA LYS A 285 -19.57 -17.06 20.60
C LYS A 285 -18.05 -17.01 20.39
N ILE A 286 -17.49 -15.83 20.18
CA ILE A 286 -16.03 -15.65 20.12
C ILE A 286 -15.39 -15.97 21.47
N ILE A 287 -16.00 -15.55 22.58
CA ILE A 287 -15.54 -15.90 23.93
C ILE A 287 -15.58 -17.41 24.13
N ASP A 288 -16.71 -18.06 23.85
CA ASP A 288 -16.87 -19.52 23.96
C ASP A 288 -15.79 -20.26 23.15
N THR A 289 -15.59 -19.84 21.91
CA THR A 289 -14.59 -20.41 21.00
C THR A 289 -13.19 -20.32 21.61
N TYR A 290 -12.80 -19.18 22.19
CA TYR A 290 -11.49 -19.02 22.82
C TYR A 290 -11.34 -19.79 24.13
N ILE A 291 -12.43 -19.95 24.91
CA ILE A 291 -12.40 -20.79 26.11
C ILE A 291 -12.18 -22.27 25.73
N GLU A 292 -12.84 -22.74 24.68
CA GLU A 292 -12.71 -24.10 24.15
C GLU A 292 -11.34 -24.34 23.47
N HIS A 293 -10.81 -23.31 22.80
CA HIS A 293 -9.57 -23.33 22.04
C HIS A 293 -8.59 -22.22 22.47
N PRO A 294 -8.01 -22.29 23.68
CA PRO A 294 -7.13 -21.27 24.22
C PRO A 294 -5.78 -21.16 23.49
N GLU A 295 -5.44 -22.12 22.62
CA GLU A 295 -4.27 -22.10 21.74
C GLU A 295 -4.41 -21.10 20.58
N LEU A 296 -5.63 -20.69 20.24
CA LEU A 296 -5.87 -19.74 19.15
C LEU A 296 -5.39 -18.33 19.52
N LYS A 297 -4.88 -17.60 18.53
CA LYS A 297 -4.56 -16.18 18.66
C LYS A 297 -5.85 -15.37 18.80
N ILE A 298 -5.88 -14.40 19.71
CA ILE A 298 -7.11 -13.62 19.94
C ILE A 298 -7.36 -12.62 18.80
N ALA A 299 -6.37 -11.77 18.52
CA ALA A 299 -6.42 -10.74 17.49
C ALA A 299 -4.99 -10.35 17.10
N THR A 300 -4.80 -9.72 15.94
CA THR A 300 -3.49 -9.19 15.52
C THR A 300 -3.04 -8.09 16.48
N ASP A 301 -1.82 -8.22 17.01
CA ASP A 301 -1.11 -7.14 17.70
C ASP A 301 -0.29 -6.34 16.68
N TYR A 302 -0.65 -5.07 16.47
CA TYR A 302 0.06 -4.17 15.56
C TYR A 302 1.24 -3.46 16.22
N HIS A 303 1.62 -3.83 17.44
CA HIS A 303 2.86 -3.40 18.10
C HIS A 303 2.99 -1.88 18.34
N PHE A 304 1.87 -1.15 18.39
CA PHE A 304 1.87 0.26 18.77
C PHE A 304 2.33 0.47 20.22
N SER A 305 2.09 -0.50 21.10
CA SER A 305 2.54 -0.44 22.50
C SER A 305 4.07 -0.39 22.59
N GLU A 306 4.76 -1.16 21.75
CA GLU A 306 6.22 -1.20 21.65
C GLU A 306 6.79 0.11 21.10
N LEU A 307 6.08 0.76 20.18
CA LEU A 307 6.44 2.09 19.70
C LEU A 307 6.23 3.16 20.79
N GLU A 308 5.11 3.12 21.51
CA GLU A 308 4.81 4.07 22.59
C GLU A 308 5.74 3.90 23.82
N GLN A 309 6.34 2.72 24.00
CA GLN A 309 7.29 2.45 25.09
C GLN A 309 8.76 2.62 24.68
N LEU A 310 9.01 3.08 23.46
CA LEU A 310 10.35 3.23 22.91
C LEU A 310 11.18 4.25 23.70
N SER A 311 12.49 4.04 23.72
CA SER A 311 13.48 4.93 24.36
C SER A 311 14.77 5.00 23.53
N GLY A 312 15.59 6.03 23.76
CA GLY A 312 16.83 6.23 23.01
C GLY A 312 16.63 7.03 21.72
N GLU A 313 17.36 6.66 20.66
CA GLU A 313 17.31 7.34 19.36
C GLU A 313 16.39 6.59 18.39
N LEU A 314 15.51 7.33 17.72
CA LEU A 314 14.64 6.78 16.66
C LEU A 314 15.05 7.36 15.30
N TYR A 315 15.36 6.48 14.35
CA TYR A 315 15.66 6.83 12.97
C TYR A 315 14.44 6.57 12.11
N ILE A 316 13.93 7.58 11.39
CA ILE A 316 12.76 7.44 10.51
C ILE A 316 13.22 7.56 9.06
N ILE A 317 12.94 6.53 8.27
CA ILE A 317 13.38 6.43 6.87
C ILE A 317 12.20 6.15 5.96
N GLY A 318 12.02 6.99 4.93
CA GLY A 318 11.05 6.74 3.87
C GLY A 318 9.59 6.93 4.29
N LEU A 319 9.35 7.66 5.38
CA LEU A 319 8.03 8.05 5.84
C LEU A 319 7.59 9.39 5.24
N SER A 320 6.31 9.51 4.89
CA SER A 320 5.69 10.80 4.62
C SER A 320 5.05 11.31 5.92
N PRO A 321 5.48 12.44 6.51
CA PRO A 321 4.99 12.88 7.82
C PRO A 321 3.48 13.13 7.91
N GLN A 322 2.83 13.32 6.78
CA GLN A 322 1.44 13.76 6.72
C GLN A 322 0.45 12.59 6.84
N ASN A 323 0.57 11.55 6.02
CA ASN A 323 -0.40 10.43 5.98
C ASN A 323 -0.43 9.57 7.26
N ASP A 324 0.66 9.59 8.02
CA ASP A 324 0.89 8.72 9.16
C ASP A 324 1.05 9.54 10.46
N SER A 325 0.22 10.56 10.61
CA SER A 325 0.24 11.49 11.75
C SER A 325 0.16 10.79 13.10
N HIS A 326 -0.65 9.73 13.22
CA HIS A 326 -0.80 8.88 14.42
C HIS A 326 0.53 8.27 14.90
N ILE A 327 1.48 8.05 13.99
CA ILE A 327 2.81 7.57 14.35
C ILE A 327 3.57 8.60 15.17
N PHE A 328 3.48 9.88 14.80
CA PHE A 328 4.13 10.96 15.55
C PHE A 328 3.49 11.15 16.92
N GLU A 329 2.18 10.94 17.06
CA GLU A 329 1.51 10.93 18.36
C GLU A 329 2.02 9.79 19.25
N CYS A 330 2.22 8.59 18.70
CA CYS A 330 2.82 7.47 19.44
C CYS A 330 4.26 7.79 19.87
N ILE A 331 5.05 8.40 18.97
CA ILE A 331 6.40 8.85 19.29
C ILE A 331 6.36 9.90 20.40
N GLU A 332 5.41 10.84 20.38
CA GLU A 332 5.29 11.90 21.38
C GLU A 332 5.04 11.34 22.80
N LYS A 333 4.24 10.27 22.91
CA LYS A 333 4.00 9.55 24.17
C LYS A 333 5.21 8.76 24.69
N SER A 334 6.15 8.44 23.81
CA SER A 334 7.31 7.60 24.14
C SER A 334 8.39 8.32 24.97
N SER A 335 9.39 7.55 25.41
CA SER A 335 10.61 8.06 26.06
C SER A 335 11.78 8.23 25.08
N VAL A 336 11.50 8.40 23.78
CA VAL A 336 12.52 8.71 22.77
C VAL A 336 13.21 10.03 23.10
N ASP A 337 14.55 10.01 23.11
CA ASP A 337 15.40 11.16 23.42
C ASP A 337 15.56 12.09 22.21
N LYS A 338 15.66 11.50 21.01
CA LYS A 338 15.92 12.21 19.77
C LYS A 338 15.43 11.42 18.55
N VAL A 339 14.85 12.14 17.58
CA VAL A 339 14.48 11.60 16.27
C VAL A 339 15.47 12.05 15.19
N ILE A 340 15.94 11.13 14.36
CA ILE A 340 16.68 11.41 13.13
C ILE A 340 15.75 11.10 11.97
N PHE A 341 15.23 12.14 11.31
CA PHE A 341 14.29 12.00 10.22
C PHE A 341 15.00 12.17 8.87
N TYR A 342 15.05 11.12 8.06
CA TYR A 342 15.66 11.19 6.74
C TYR A 342 14.69 11.73 5.69
N CYS A 343 15.00 12.91 5.15
CA CYS A 343 14.21 13.56 4.11
C CYS A 343 14.74 13.24 2.72
N TYR A 344 13.82 13.05 1.77
CA TYR A 344 14.12 13.11 0.35
C TYR A 344 13.83 14.51 -0.19
N GLY A 345 14.89 15.26 -0.52
CA GLY A 345 14.74 16.63 -1.02
C GLY A 345 14.68 17.66 0.11
N GLU A 346 13.85 18.70 -0.05
CA GLU A 346 13.71 19.74 0.96
C GLU A 346 12.97 19.20 2.20
N PRO A 347 13.50 19.41 3.41
CA PRO A 347 12.83 18.95 4.63
C PRO A 347 11.53 19.74 4.86
N PRO A 348 10.54 19.13 5.53
CA PRO A 348 9.36 19.87 5.97
C PRO A 348 9.77 20.98 6.95
N LYS A 349 8.96 22.05 7.03
CA LYS A 349 9.22 23.17 7.94
C LYS A 349 9.36 22.74 9.40
N ALA A 350 8.54 21.77 9.81
CA ALA A 350 8.57 21.16 11.12
C ALA A 350 7.96 19.76 11.05
N LEU A 351 8.37 18.89 11.97
CA LEU A 351 7.65 17.66 12.28
C LEU A 351 6.61 17.94 13.38
N PRO A 352 5.50 17.19 13.43
CA PRO A 352 4.51 17.29 14.51
C PRO A 352 5.03 16.62 15.78
N LEU A 353 6.17 17.09 16.29
CA LEU A 353 6.85 16.58 17.48
C LEU A 353 7.31 17.75 18.36
N THR A 354 7.15 17.61 19.67
CA THR A 354 7.82 18.51 20.64
C THR A 354 9.19 18.00 21.04
N LYS A 355 9.42 16.68 20.87
CA LYS A 355 10.72 16.03 21.11
C LYS A 355 11.82 16.55 20.19
N PRO A 356 13.10 16.52 20.60
CA PRO A 356 14.21 16.90 19.75
C PRO A 356 14.29 16.05 18.48
N TYR A 357 14.43 16.71 17.33
CA TYR A 357 14.66 16.03 16.05
C TYR A 357 15.68 16.74 15.19
N GLU A 358 16.29 15.99 14.27
CA GLU A 358 17.12 16.55 13.20
C GLU A 358 16.77 15.93 11.85
N PHE A 359 16.91 16.74 10.80
CA PHE A 359 16.75 16.28 9.43
C PHE A 359 18.08 15.77 8.87
N ALA A 360 18.04 14.60 8.26
CA ALA A 360 19.17 13.99 7.58
C ALA A 360 18.87 13.80 6.09
N ASP A 361 19.90 13.90 5.25
CA ASP A 361 19.75 13.71 3.80
C ASP A 361 19.76 12.21 3.46
N ILE A 362 18.63 11.72 2.97
CA ILE A 362 18.50 10.31 2.59
C ILE A 362 19.46 9.89 1.47
N LYS A 363 19.84 10.81 0.55
CA LYS A 363 20.77 10.49 -0.53
C LYS A 363 22.17 10.23 0.01
N LYS A 364 22.57 10.95 1.07
CA LYS A 364 23.84 10.69 1.77
C LYS A 364 23.82 9.33 2.45
N LEU A 365 22.68 8.95 3.07
CA LEU A 365 22.51 7.62 3.64
C LEU A 365 22.68 6.54 2.57
N TRP A 366 21.93 6.61 1.47
CA TRP A 366 22.00 5.61 0.40
C TRP A 366 23.38 5.49 -0.22
N LYS A 367 24.06 6.61 -0.47
CA LYS A 367 25.45 6.60 -0.91
C LYS A 367 26.38 5.90 0.08
N SER A 368 26.22 6.15 1.38
CA SER A 368 27.03 5.50 2.42
C SER A 368 26.81 3.97 2.52
N LEU A 369 25.65 3.50 2.05
CA LEU A 369 25.27 2.09 2.05
C LEU A 369 25.51 1.39 0.70
N ASP A 370 26.18 2.04 -0.26
CA ASP A 370 26.33 1.54 -1.64
C ASP A 370 24.97 1.18 -2.29
N ALA A 371 23.96 1.98 -1.96
CA ALA A 371 22.56 1.77 -2.32
C ALA A 371 22.04 2.81 -3.32
N ASP A 372 22.92 3.60 -3.94
CA ASP A 372 22.53 4.52 -5.01
C ASP A 372 21.91 3.75 -6.18
N MET A 373 20.78 4.25 -6.70
CA MET A 373 20.15 3.64 -7.86
C MET A 373 21.07 3.77 -9.09
N PRO A 374 21.30 2.68 -9.85
CA PRO A 374 22.07 2.73 -11.08
C PRO A 374 21.46 3.76 -12.04
N LYS A 375 22.30 4.59 -12.66
CA LYS A 375 21.90 5.51 -13.71
C LYS A 375 22.52 5.05 -15.02
N TYR A 376 21.68 4.76 -15.99
CA TYR A 376 22.11 4.40 -17.34
C TYR A 376 21.82 5.53 -18.31
N ASN A 377 22.67 5.64 -19.33
CA ASN A 377 22.39 6.41 -20.52
C ASN A 377 22.83 5.55 -21.70
N CYS A 378 21.86 4.98 -22.41
CA CYS A 378 22.10 4.04 -23.49
C CYS A 378 22.44 4.73 -24.82
N GLY A 379 22.46 6.07 -24.87
CA GLY A 379 22.83 6.84 -26.06
C GLY A 379 21.91 6.61 -27.26
N ARG A 380 20.67 6.14 -27.03
CA ARG A 380 19.64 5.98 -28.06
C ARG A 380 19.30 7.35 -28.64
N LYS A 381 19.43 7.46 -29.96
CA LYS A 381 19.14 8.68 -30.72
C LYS A 381 17.89 8.48 -31.54
N TYR A 382 16.94 9.40 -31.38
CA TYR A 382 15.71 9.40 -32.15
C TYR A 382 15.71 10.59 -33.13
N PRO A 383 15.28 10.39 -34.39
CA PRO A 383 15.26 11.47 -35.36
C PRO A 383 14.12 12.44 -35.04
N ASN A 384 14.39 13.76 -35.08
CA ASN A 384 13.37 14.81 -34.93
C ASN A 384 12.60 15.05 -36.25
N SER A 385 12.09 13.97 -36.85
CA SER A 385 11.32 14.03 -38.10
C SER A 385 9.83 13.94 -37.81
N GLU A 386 8.98 14.49 -38.69
CA GLU A 386 7.52 14.36 -38.58
C GLU A 386 7.05 12.90 -38.55
N ARG A 387 7.78 12.00 -39.21
CA ARG A 387 7.52 10.56 -39.15
C ARG A 387 7.76 9.98 -37.75
N ALA A 388 8.85 10.38 -37.08
CA ALA A 388 9.16 9.92 -35.74
C ALA A 388 8.17 10.44 -34.71
N LYS A 389 7.79 11.72 -34.79
CA LYS A 389 6.74 12.32 -33.94
C LYS A 389 5.41 11.59 -34.10
N ARG A 390 5.02 11.26 -35.34
CA ARG A 390 3.82 10.42 -35.60
C ARG A 390 3.96 9.04 -34.98
N PHE A 391 5.14 8.43 -35.05
CA PHE A 391 5.38 7.14 -34.44
C PHE A 391 5.23 7.20 -32.91
N PHE A 392 5.85 8.18 -32.24
CA PHE A 392 5.69 8.40 -30.80
C PHE A 392 4.23 8.66 -30.40
N LYS A 393 3.48 9.43 -31.20
CA LYS A 393 2.05 9.59 -30.99
C LYS A 393 1.32 8.24 -31.02
N ILE A 394 1.59 7.39 -32.01
CA ILE A 394 1.00 6.05 -32.09
C ILE A 394 1.35 5.23 -30.84
N LEU A 395 2.62 5.25 -30.39
CA LEU A 395 3.04 4.53 -29.18
C LEU A 395 2.26 4.99 -27.94
N ASN A 396 2.10 6.31 -27.77
CA ASN A 396 1.31 6.87 -26.68
C ASN A 396 -0.16 6.41 -26.74
N GLU A 397 -0.81 6.44 -27.91
CA GLU A 397 -2.20 6.00 -28.07
C GLU A 397 -2.38 4.52 -27.72
N VAL A 398 -1.53 3.64 -28.28
CA VAL A 398 -1.65 2.19 -28.03
C VAL A 398 -1.22 1.77 -26.63
N SER A 399 -0.45 2.62 -25.95
CA SER A 399 -0.02 2.37 -24.57
C SER A 399 -1.13 2.55 -23.54
N PHE A 400 -2.14 3.38 -23.86
CA PHE A 400 -3.18 3.87 -22.95
C PHE A 400 -2.65 4.62 -21.69
N ASP A 401 -1.37 5.00 -21.67
CA ASP A 401 -0.74 5.83 -20.63
C ASP A 401 0.21 6.84 -21.29
N PRO A 402 -0.33 7.91 -21.91
CA PRO A 402 0.48 8.84 -22.68
C PRO A 402 1.44 9.62 -21.78
N ILE A 403 2.64 9.85 -22.31
CA ILE A 403 3.67 10.70 -21.70
C ILE A 403 4.22 11.68 -22.74
N THR A 404 4.98 12.67 -22.30
CA THR A 404 5.62 13.62 -23.22
C THR A 404 6.72 12.95 -24.04
N GLU A 405 7.03 13.49 -25.22
CA GLU A 405 8.12 13.00 -26.07
C GLU A 405 9.48 13.03 -25.34
N ASP A 406 9.73 14.10 -24.56
CA ASP A 406 10.95 14.25 -23.77
C ASP A 406 11.05 13.17 -22.68
N GLU A 407 9.96 12.88 -21.97
CA GLU A 407 9.93 11.78 -21.00
C GLU A 407 10.16 10.43 -21.68
N LEU A 408 9.51 10.19 -22.81
CA LEU A 408 9.64 8.94 -23.57
C LEU A 408 11.08 8.69 -23.99
N ILE A 409 11.74 9.69 -24.57
CA ILE A 409 13.14 9.59 -25.01
C ILE A 409 14.08 9.42 -23.81
N LYS A 410 13.87 10.19 -22.74
CA LYS A 410 14.70 10.16 -21.53
C LYS A 410 14.62 8.81 -20.82
N GLU A 411 13.42 8.28 -20.66
CA GLU A 411 13.19 7.00 -20.00
C GLU A 411 13.62 5.82 -20.88
N ALA A 412 13.38 5.87 -22.20
CA ALA A 412 13.95 4.87 -23.11
C ALA A 412 15.48 4.82 -23.00
N ASN A 413 16.14 5.97 -22.85
CA ASN A 413 17.59 6.04 -22.68
C ASN A 413 18.09 5.52 -21.32
N SER A 414 17.25 5.46 -20.29
CA SER A 414 17.64 5.00 -18.96
C SER A 414 17.53 3.47 -18.78
N ILE A 415 17.00 2.76 -19.78
CA ILE A 415 16.75 1.31 -19.71
C ILE A 415 17.71 0.54 -20.64
N PRO A 416 18.73 -0.15 -20.11
CA PRO A 416 19.66 -0.94 -20.91
C PRO A 416 19.04 -2.22 -21.48
N ASP A 417 19.63 -2.74 -22.56
CA ASP A 417 19.12 -3.92 -23.28
C ASP A 417 19.03 -5.16 -22.38
N PHE A 418 19.92 -5.35 -21.40
CA PHE A 418 19.83 -6.50 -20.49
C PHE A 418 18.58 -6.46 -19.57
N ILE A 419 17.95 -5.29 -19.41
CA ILE A 419 16.64 -5.14 -18.75
C ILE A 419 15.51 -5.24 -19.79
N ALA A 420 15.64 -4.52 -20.90
CA ALA A 420 14.58 -4.43 -21.91
C ALA A 420 14.32 -5.75 -22.64
N VAL A 421 15.37 -6.47 -23.05
CA VAL A 421 15.29 -7.67 -23.89
C VAL A 421 14.50 -8.80 -23.24
N PRO A 422 14.74 -9.20 -21.97
CA PRO A 422 13.92 -10.21 -21.30
C PRO A 422 12.44 -9.86 -21.25
N LEU A 423 12.11 -8.60 -20.97
CA LEU A 423 10.73 -8.12 -20.94
C LEU A 423 10.09 -8.13 -22.33
N CYS A 424 10.83 -7.75 -23.36
CA CYS A 424 10.35 -7.83 -24.73
C CYS A 424 10.10 -9.28 -25.15
N GLN A 425 10.94 -10.23 -24.72
CA GLN A 425 10.72 -11.65 -24.96
C GLN A 425 9.44 -12.15 -24.27
N GLU A 426 9.19 -11.72 -23.03
CA GLU A 426 7.93 -12.03 -22.31
C GLU A 426 6.71 -11.49 -23.09
N ALA A 427 6.80 -10.26 -23.61
CA ALA A 427 5.74 -9.67 -24.44
C ALA A 427 5.51 -10.43 -25.76
N MET A 428 6.58 -10.94 -26.38
CA MET A 428 6.49 -11.77 -27.59
C MET A 428 5.83 -13.13 -27.29
N ASN A 429 6.23 -13.80 -26.22
CA ASN A 429 5.63 -15.07 -25.81
C ASN A 429 4.13 -14.91 -25.48
N LEU A 430 3.76 -13.80 -24.82
CA LEU A 430 2.37 -13.47 -24.53
C LEU A 430 1.54 -13.35 -25.82
N LYS A 431 2.10 -12.79 -26.89
CA LYS A 431 1.42 -12.67 -28.18
C LYS A 431 1.18 -14.02 -28.85
N GLU A 432 2.09 -14.98 -28.69
CA GLU A 432 1.98 -16.32 -29.30
C GLU A 432 0.83 -17.15 -28.72
N ILE A 433 0.55 -16.97 -27.43
CA ILE A 433 -0.54 -17.67 -26.73
C ILE A 433 -1.89 -16.94 -26.80
N GLN A 434 -1.90 -15.70 -27.29
CA GLN A 434 -3.12 -14.90 -27.39
C GLN A 434 -3.91 -15.25 -28.66
N ILE A 435 -5.20 -15.55 -28.47
CA ILE A 435 -6.15 -15.74 -29.58
C ILE A 435 -6.30 -14.41 -30.34
N ALA A 436 -6.32 -14.48 -31.67
CA ALA A 436 -6.55 -13.31 -32.52
C ALA A 436 -7.82 -12.55 -32.07
N PRO A 437 -7.75 -11.23 -31.86
CA PRO A 437 -8.86 -10.48 -31.29
C PRO A 437 -10.02 -10.44 -32.30
N LYS A 438 -11.23 -10.75 -31.82
CA LYS A 438 -12.45 -10.78 -32.65
C LYS A 438 -13.11 -9.41 -32.79
N ASN A 439 -12.75 -8.47 -31.93
CA ASN A 439 -13.31 -7.13 -31.87
C ASN A 439 -12.26 -6.14 -31.31
N GLU A 440 -12.61 -4.86 -31.35
CA GLU A 440 -11.76 -3.75 -30.89
C GLU A 440 -11.40 -3.87 -29.40
N GLU A 441 -12.35 -4.29 -28.56
CA GLU A 441 -12.11 -4.47 -27.12
C GLU A 441 -11.06 -5.57 -26.84
N GLY A 442 -11.17 -6.70 -27.53
CA GLY A 442 -10.17 -7.77 -27.47
C GLY A 442 -8.81 -7.30 -27.94
N PHE A 443 -8.75 -6.47 -29.00
CA PHE A 443 -7.50 -5.87 -29.47
C PHE A 443 -6.89 -4.96 -28.40
N TYR A 444 -7.67 -4.07 -27.79
CA TYR A 444 -7.20 -3.21 -26.70
C TYR A 444 -6.74 -3.99 -25.48
N LYS A 445 -7.41 -5.09 -25.13
CA LYS A 445 -7.01 -5.97 -24.04
C LYS A 445 -5.62 -6.56 -24.27
N GLN A 446 -5.28 -6.94 -25.51
CA GLN A 446 -3.94 -7.45 -25.84
C GLN A 446 -2.85 -6.40 -25.62
N PHE A 447 -3.08 -5.16 -26.06
CA PHE A 447 -2.14 -4.06 -25.80
C PHE A 447 -1.99 -3.78 -24.29
N ARG A 448 -3.08 -3.76 -23.55
CA ARG A 448 -3.00 -3.57 -22.09
C ARG A 448 -2.26 -4.71 -21.39
N ALA A 449 -2.40 -5.94 -21.87
CA ALA A 449 -1.67 -7.08 -21.33
C ALA A 449 -0.14 -6.92 -21.50
N VAL A 450 0.31 -6.38 -22.63
CA VAL A 450 1.72 -6.00 -22.84
C VAL A 450 2.12 -4.82 -21.94
N SER A 451 1.26 -3.80 -21.80
CA SER A 451 1.51 -2.66 -20.89
C SER A 451 1.66 -3.09 -19.42
N ARG A 452 0.96 -4.13 -18.98
CA ARG A 452 1.06 -4.66 -17.60
C ARG A 452 2.47 -5.18 -17.28
N ILE A 453 3.19 -5.76 -18.26
CA ILE A 453 4.60 -6.17 -18.11
C ILE A 453 5.45 -4.95 -17.73
N ALA A 454 5.27 -3.82 -18.43
CA ALA A 454 6.00 -2.59 -18.17
C ALA A 454 5.66 -1.99 -16.78
N LEU A 455 4.37 -1.93 -16.45
CA LEU A 455 3.89 -1.37 -15.17
C LEU A 455 4.41 -2.15 -13.96
N ARG A 456 4.57 -3.47 -14.08
CA ARG A 456 5.16 -4.34 -13.05
C ARG A 456 6.62 -3.98 -12.72
N GLU A 457 7.35 -3.48 -13.71
CA GLU A 457 8.77 -3.09 -13.60
C GLU A 457 8.98 -1.59 -13.34
N GLY A 458 7.91 -0.79 -13.29
CA GLY A 458 8.04 0.66 -13.16
C GLY A 458 8.49 1.35 -14.44
N ILE A 459 8.20 0.76 -15.61
CA ILE A 459 8.48 1.30 -16.94
C ILE A 459 7.18 1.84 -17.53
N TYR A 460 7.19 3.06 -18.06
CA TYR A 460 6.02 3.61 -18.75
C TYR A 460 5.63 2.73 -19.94
N PRO A 461 4.33 2.37 -20.09
CA PRO A 461 3.86 1.58 -21.22
C PRO A 461 4.33 2.08 -22.59
N ALA A 462 4.26 3.39 -22.87
CA ALA A 462 4.71 3.96 -24.13
C ALA A 462 6.22 3.76 -24.40
N VAL A 463 7.05 3.85 -23.35
CA VAL A 463 8.49 3.58 -23.42
C VAL A 463 8.74 2.11 -23.72
N PHE A 464 7.98 1.21 -23.10
CA PHE A 464 8.14 -0.22 -23.34
C PHE A 464 7.77 -0.60 -24.78
N TYR A 465 6.72 -0.03 -25.36
CA TYR A 465 6.41 -0.25 -26.77
C TYR A 465 7.50 0.26 -27.72
N LEU A 466 8.16 1.37 -27.38
CA LEU A 466 9.32 1.85 -28.14
C LEU A 466 10.46 0.82 -28.09
N LEU A 467 10.83 0.36 -26.88
CA LEU A 467 11.86 -0.65 -26.70
C LEU A 467 11.52 -1.97 -27.40
N LEU A 468 10.24 -2.37 -27.40
CA LEU A 468 9.77 -3.55 -28.10
C LEU A 468 9.94 -3.38 -29.62
N ALA A 469 9.57 -2.23 -30.18
CA ALA A 469 9.75 -1.94 -31.60
C ALA A 469 11.24 -1.95 -32.02
N GLU A 470 12.13 -1.43 -31.17
CA GLU A 470 13.58 -1.45 -31.41
C GLU A 470 14.18 -2.85 -31.36
N ASN A 471 13.73 -3.68 -30.42
CA ASN A 471 14.29 -5.02 -30.21
C ASN A 471 13.58 -6.12 -31.02
N PHE A 472 12.42 -5.83 -31.61
CA PHE A 472 11.68 -6.78 -32.45
C PHE A 472 12.54 -7.47 -33.53
N PRO A 473 13.45 -6.79 -34.26
CA PRO A 473 14.32 -7.46 -35.23
C PRO A 473 15.35 -8.41 -34.61
N LYS A 474 15.73 -8.21 -33.34
CA LYS A 474 16.73 -9.01 -32.62
C LYS A 474 16.14 -10.26 -31.96
N LEU A 475 14.82 -10.31 -31.80
CA LEU A 475 14.07 -11.36 -31.10
C LEU A 475 13.39 -12.35 -32.07
N LYS A 476 13.67 -12.23 -33.38
CA LYS A 476 13.15 -13.11 -34.42
C LYS A 476 14.01 -14.35 -34.64
#